data_AF-A0A835QAX2-F1
#
_entry.id   AF-A0A835QAX2-F1
#
_cell.length_a   1.000
_cell.length_b   1.000
_cell.length_c   1.000
_cell.angle_alpha   90.00
_cell.angle_beta   90.00
_cell.angle_gamma   90.00
#
_symmetry.space_group_name_H-M   'P 1'
#
loop_
_entity.id
_entity.type
_entity.pdbx_description
1 polymer ?
#
loop_
_entity_poly.entity_id
_entity_poly.type
_entity_poly.pdbx_seq_one_letter_code
_entity_poly.pdbx_strand_id
1 'polypeptide(L)'
;MSSPYALLFFLSLLLAFSVESKLQHIKWEIRYSNRSPDCFTKLSITINGLTPGPTITATEGDTLVIVATNGLFTENTSIHWHGIRQAST
;
A
#
# COMPACT_ATOMS: atom_id res chain seq x y z
N MET A 1 -43.61 26.35 0.01
CA MET A 1 -43.50 25.17 0.89
C MET A 1 -42.67 24.13 0.15
N SER A 2 -41.42 23.90 0.55
CA SER A 2 -40.54 22.91 -0.08
C SER A 2 -41.02 21.49 0.23
N SER A 3 -41.10 20.62 -0.79
CA SER A 3 -41.54 19.23 -0.63
C SER A 3 -40.53 18.43 0.21
N PRO A 4 -40.94 17.75 1.29
CA PRO A 4 -40.04 16.97 2.14
C PRO A 4 -39.38 15.81 1.39
N TYR A 5 -40.00 15.32 0.31
CA TYR A 5 -39.47 14.25 -0.52
C TYR A 5 -38.25 14.69 -1.35
N ALA A 6 -38.20 15.97 -1.75
CA ALA A 6 -37.04 16.49 -2.48
C ALA A 6 -35.80 16.51 -1.58
N LEU A 7 -35.96 16.93 -0.31
CA LEU A 7 -34.86 16.96 0.65
C LEU A 7 -34.33 15.55 0.97
N LEU A 8 -35.24 14.59 1.15
CA LEU A 8 -34.87 13.19 1.38
C LEU A 8 -34.19 12.56 0.16
N PHE A 9 -34.65 12.88 -1.05
CA PHE A 9 -34.02 12.44 -2.30
C PHE A 9 -32.60 13.00 -2.44
N PHE A 10 -32.40 14.31 -2.25
CA PHE A 10 -31.08 14.94 -2.30
C PHE A 10 -30.12 14.41 -1.22
N LEU A 11 -30.63 14.16 -0.01
CA LEU A 11 -29.82 13.56 1.07
C LEU A 11 -29.42 12.11 0.75
N SER A 12 -30.33 11.32 0.18
CA SER A 12 -30.02 9.95 -0.25
C SER A 12 -29.00 9.91 -1.41
N LEU A 13 -29.08 10.88 -2.33
CA LEU A 13 -28.14 11.04 -3.44
C LEU A 13 -26.75 11.43 -2.92
N LEU A 14 -26.66 12.34 -1.95
CA LEU A 14 -25.39 12.73 -1.32
C LEU A 14 -24.70 11.55 -0.61
N LEU A 15 -25.47 10.71 0.10
CA LEU A 15 -24.92 9.53 0.78
C LEU A 15 -24.43 8.46 -0.20
N ALA A 16 -25.03 8.36 -1.39
CA ALA A 16 -24.63 7.42 -2.45
C ALA A 16 -23.28 7.76 -3.11
N PHE A 17 -22.78 9.00 -2.98
CA PHE A 17 -21.49 9.45 -3.52
C PHE A 17 -20.42 9.64 -2.44
N SER A 18 -20.49 8.90 -1.34
CA SER A 18 -19.46 8.95 -0.31
C SER A 18 -18.15 8.37 -0.86
N VAL A 19 -17.08 9.18 -0.90
CA VAL A 19 -15.72 8.69 -1.19
C VAL A 19 -15.16 8.13 0.11
N GLU A 20 -14.83 6.85 0.11
CA GLU A 20 -14.11 6.22 1.22
C GLU A 20 -12.62 6.15 0.87
N SER A 21 -11.79 6.81 1.68
CA SER A 21 -10.34 6.67 1.63
C SER A 21 -9.85 5.95 2.86
N LYS A 22 -9.08 4.88 2.68
CA LYS A 22 -8.50 4.12 3.78
C LYS A 22 -7.06 4.54 4.05
N LEU A 23 -6.71 4.68 5.33
CA LEU A 23 -5.32 4.74 5.77
C LEU A 23 -4.82 3.32 6.06
N GLN A 24 -3.80 2.86 5.32
CA GLN A 24 -3.23 1.53 5.49
C GLN A 24 -1.80 1.62 6.04
N HIS A 25 -1.58 1.04 7.21
CA HIS A 25 -0.25 0.92 7.81
C HIS A 25 0.37 -0.44 7.50
N ILE A 26 1.57 -0.43 6.92
CA ILE A 26 2.30 -1.63 6.52
C ILE A 26 3.70 -1.58 7.11
N LYS A 27 4.15 -2.71 7.66
CA LYS A 27 5.51 -2.87 8.18
C LYS A 27 6.29 -3.85 7.32
N TRP A 28 7.44 -3.40 6.84
CA TRP A 28 8.36 -4.18 6.02
C TRP A 28 9.71 -4.28 6.71
N GLU A 29 10.21 -5.51 6.81
CA GLU A 29 11.57 -5.83 7.18
C GLU A 29 12.34 -6.21 5.92
N ILE A 30 13.31 -5.40 5.53
CA ILE A 30 14.21 -5.69 4.42
C ILE A 30 15.34 -6.53 4.98
N ARG A 31 15.46 -7.78 4.54
CA ARG A 31 16.43 -8.73 5.10
C ARG A 31 16.94 -9.71 4.06
N TYR A 32 18.10 -10.28 4.37
CA TYR A 32 18.60 -11.43 3.65
C TYR A 32 17.77 -12.69 3.92
N SER A 33 17.58 -13.50 2.88
CA SER A 33 16.97 -14.83 3.00
C SER A 33 17.48 -15.76 1.90
N ASN A 34 17.75 -17.02 2.23
CA ASN A 34 18.08 -18.04 1.23
C ASN A 34 16.85 -18.39 0.40
N ARG A 35 16.98 -18.35 -0.93
CA ARG A 35 15.89 -18.59 -1.89
C ARG A 35 16.40 -19.40 -3.08
N SER A 36 15.52 -20.17 -3.71
CA SER A 36 15.87 -21.07 -4.82
C SER A 36 14.85 -20.98 -5.96
N PRO A 37 14.58 -19.78 -6.52
CA PRO A 37 13.56 -19.60 -7.56
C PRO A 37 13.88 -20.33 -8.87
N ASP A 38 15.16 -20.64 -9.10
CA ASP A 38 15.70 -21.37 -10.25
C ASP A 38 16.22 -22.76 -9.86
N CYS A 39 15.74 -23.32 -8.74
CA CYS A 39 16.20 -24.57 -8.12
C CYS A 39 17.64 -24.53 -7.56
N PHE A 40 18.30 -23.38 -7.52
CA PHE A 40 19.60 -23.20 -6.87
C PHE A 40 19.52 -22.22 -5.70
N THR A 41 19.97 -22.65 -4.52
CA THR A 41 19.92 -21.82 -3.31
C THR A 41 20.94 -20.70 -3.38
N LYS A 42 20.45 -19.46 -3.29
CA LYS A 42 21.24 -18.23 -3.26
C LYS A 42 20.73 -17.30 -2.15
N LEU A 43 21.59 -16.43 -1.66
CA LEU A 43 21.20 -15.36 -0.74
C LEU A 43 20.49 -14.26 -1.54
N SER A 44 19.25 -13.94 -1.17
CA SER A 44 18.46 -12.86 -1.78
C SER A 44 18.11 -11.81 -0.75
N ILE A 45 18.01 -10.55 -1.18
CA ILE A 45 17.36 -9.49 -0.40
C ILE A 45 15.84 -9.63 -0.60
N THR A 46 15.10 -9.61 0.50
CA THR A 46 13.66 -9.92 0.53
C THR A 46 12.92 -8.93 1.42
N ILE A 47 11.59 -8.84 1.24
CA ILE A 47 10.70 -8.08 2.13
C ILE A 47 9.93 -9.09 2.97
N ASN A 48 10.08 -9.02 4.30
CA ASN A 48 9.49 -9.98 5.24
C ASN A 48 9.86 -11.44 4.91
N GLY A 49 11.06 -11.65 4.34
CA GLY A 49 11.51 -12.96 3.86
C GLY A 49 10.98 -13.34 2.47
N LEU A 50 10.01 -12.66 1.88
CA LEU A 50 9.40 -13.10 0.62
C LEU A 50 10.08 -12.48 -0.61
N THR A 51 10.17 -13.27 -1.68
CA THR A 51 10.49 -12.82 -3.04
C THR A 51 9.67 -13.63 -4.06
N PRO A 52 8.79 -13.00 -4.86
CA PRO A 52 8.41 -11.59 -4.82
C PRO A 52 7.95 -11.13 -3.42
N GLY A 53 8.17 -9.86 -3.10
CA GLY A 53 7.72 -9.28 -1.83
C GLY A 53 6.19 -9.27 -1.71
N PRO A 54 5.63 -8.96 -0.53
CA PRO A 54 4.18 -8.88 -0.34
C PRO A 54 3.55 -7.85 -1.29
N THR A 55 2.49 -8.25 -1.99
CA THR A 55 1.69 -7.32 -2.80
C THR A 55 0.98 -6.31 -1.91
N ILE A 56 1.06 -5.03 -2.27
CA ILE A 56 0.23 -3.97 -1.69
C ILE A 56 -1.04 -3.88 -2.52
N THR A 57 -2.20 -4.04 -1.88
CA THR A 57 -3.52 -3.84 -2.49
C THR A 57 -4.18 -2.65 -1.82
N ALA A 58 -4.56 -1.65 -2.61
CA ALA A 58 -5.19 -0.40 -2.17
C ALA A 58 -6.24 0.04 -3.18
N THR A 59 -7.17 0.88 -2.75
CA THR A 59 -8.16 1.55 -3.61
C THR A 59 -7.64 2.93 -3.99
N GLU A 60 -8.09 3.47 -5.14
CA GLU A 60 -7.78 4.84 -5.50
C GLU A 60 -8.24 5.81 -4.40
N GLY A 61 -7.35 6.71 -3.99
CA GLY A 61 -7.58 7.64 -2.88
C GLY A 61 -7.07 7.16 -1.52
N ASP A 62 -6.70 5.90 -1.37
CA ASP A 62 -6.11 5.39 -0.13
C ASP A 62 -4.74 6.03 0.16
N THR A 63 -4.43 6.18 1.44
CA THR A 63 -3.11 6.62 1.92
C THR A 63 -2.35 5.44 2.50
N LEU A 64 -1.12 5.23 2.03
CA LEU A 64 -0.25 4.15 2.48
C LEU A 64 0.86 4.69 3.38
N VAL A 65 0.94 4.17 4.61
CA VAL A 65 2.04 4.43 5.54
C VAL A 65 2.88 3.17 5.64
N ILE A 66 4.03 3.18 4.96
CA ILE A 66 4.89 2.00 4.87
C ILE A 66 6.17 2.27 5.65
N VAL A 67 6.32 1.56 6.77
CA VAL A 67 7.54 1.59 7.58
C VAL A 67 8.46 0.49 7.08
N ALA A 68 9.47 0.88 6.32
CA ALA A 68 10.50 -0.02 5.82
C ALA A 68 11.75 0.03 6.73
N THR A 69 12.00 -1.06 7.45
CA THR A 69 13.18 -1.22 8.30
C THR A 69 14.28 -1.92 7.50
N ASN A 70 15.44 -1.26 7.37
CA ASN A 70 16.63 -1.89 6.80
C ASN A 70 17.27 -2.84 7.83
N GLY A 71 17.12 -4.14 7.62
CA GLY A 71 17.78 -5.20 8.40
C GLY A 71 19.01 -5.79 7.71
N LEU A 72 19.49 -5.18 6.62
CA LEU A 72 20.73 -5.57 5.97
C LEU A 72 21.92 -5.05 6.78
N PHE A 73 22.96 -5.87 6.94
CA PHE A 73 24.12 -5.54 7.76
C PHE A 73 25.25 -4.86 6.99
N THR A 74 25.21 -4.87 5.65
CA THR A 74 26.30 -4.38 4.78
C THR A 74 25.87 -3.30 3.79
N GLU A 75 24.58 -3.18 3.48
CA GLU A 75 24.06 -2.34 2.42
C GLU A 75 23.12 -1.26 2.94
N ASN A 76 23.22 -0.09 2.32
CA ASN A 76 22.16 0.89 2.34
C ASN A 76 21.04 0.46 1.38
N THR A 77 19.81 0.87 1.66
CA THR A 77 18.65 0.51 0.84
C THR A 77 17.67 1.68 0.71
N SER A 78 16.94 1.71 -0.39
CA SER A 78 15.86 2.65 -0.67
C SER A 78 14.74 1.95 -1.43
N ILE A 79 13.49 2.31 -1.17
CA ILE A 79 12.32 1.76 -1.86
C ILE A 79 11.77 2.80 -2.83
N HIS A 80 11.48 2.36 -4.05
CA HIS A 80 10.85 3.17 -5.08
C HIS A 80 9.46 2.63 -5.43
N TRP A 81 8.47 3.51 -5.45
CA TRP A 81 7.10 3.20 -5.86
C TRP A 81 6.94 3.43 -7.35
N HIS A 82 7.25 2.42 -8.16
CA HIS A 82 7.17 2.53 -9.61
C HIS A 82 5.75 2.87 -10.07
N GLY A 83 5.60 3.97 -10.81
CA GLY A 83 4.32 4.44 -11.33
C GLY A 83 3.51 5.34 -10.40
N ILE A 84 3.91 5.54 -9.14
CA ILE A 84 3.22 6.47 -8.24
C ILE A 84 3.71 7.90 -8.47
N ARG A 85 2.77 8.84 -8.66
CA ARG A 85 3.06 10.24 -8.99
C ARG A 85 3.84 11.02 -7.93
N GLN A 86 3.73 10.65 -6.65
CA GLN A 86 4.35 11.35 -5.50
C GLN A 86 3.97 12.85 -5.43
N ALA A 87 2.68 13.17 -5.58
CA ALA A 87 2.20 14.55 -5.47
C ALA A 87 1.99 14.92 -3.99
N SER A 88 2.78 15.89 -3.49
CA SER A 88 2.66 16.43 -2.12
C SER A 88 2.68 15.34 -1.03
N THR A 89 3.56 14.36 -1.18
CA THR A 89 3.78 13.24 -0.25
C THR A 89 4.79 13.57 0.84
#